data_AF-A0A655ACA3-F1
#
_entry.id   AF-A0A655ACA3-F1
#
_cell.length_a   1.000
_cell.length_b   1.000
_cell.length_c   1.000
_cell.angle_alpha   90.00
_cell.angle_beta   90.00
_cell.angle_gamma   90.00
#
_symmetry.space_group_name_H-M   'P 1'
#
loop_
_entity.id
_entity.type
_entity.pdbx_description
1 polymer ?
#
loop_
_entity_poly.entity_id
_entity_poly.type
_entity_poly.pdbx_seq_one_letter_code
_entity_poly.pdbx_strand_id
1 'polypeptide(L)'
;MLGTLATRERRDPVIVVSGDRDLLQVVADDPVPVRVLYLGRGLAKATLFGPAEVAERYGLPAHRAGAAYAELALLRGDPSDGLPGVPGVGEKTAATLLARHGSLDQIMAAADDRKTTMAKGLRTKLLAASAYIKAADRVVRVATDAPVTLSTPTDRLPLVAADPERTAELATRFGVESSIARLQKALDTLPG
;
A
#
# COMPACT_ATOMS: atom_id res chain seq x y z
N MET A 1 4.14 4.71 8.61
CA MET A 1 4.59 6.04 8.11
C MET A 1 3.98 6.36 6.75
N LEU A 2 4.29 5.61 5.68
CA LEU A 2 3.81 5.91 4.32
C LEU A 2 2.28 6.00 4.23
N GLY A 3 1.56 5.02 4.80
CA GLY A 3 0.09 5.06 4.86
C GLY A 3 -0.45 6.33 5.54
N THR A 4 0.12 6.71 6.68
CA THR A 4 -0.27 7.94 7.41
C THR A 4 -0.06 9.20 6.57
N LEU A 5 1.09 9.37 5.93
CA LEU A 5 1.36 10.56 5.11
C LEU A 5 0.44 10.60 3.88
N ALA A 6 0.30 9.48 3.17
CA ALA A 6 -0.60 9.37 2.03
C ALA A 6 -2.07 9.65 2.40
N THR A 7 -2.54 9.15 3.55
CA THR A 7 -3.92 9.38 4.02
C THR A 7 -4.14 10.80 4.54
N ARG A 8 -3.11 11.52 4.98
CA ARG A 8 -3.24 12.90 5.50
C ARG A 8 -3.11 13.99 4.44
N GLU A 9 -2.55 13.68 3.27
CA GLU A 9 -2.37 14.66 2.20
C GLU A 9 -3.70 15.17 1.63
N ARG A 10 -3.80 16.47 1.35
CA ARG A 10 -5.04 17.14 0.92
C ARG A 10 -4.84 18.15 -0.21
N ARG A 11 -3.60 18.42 -0.60
CA ARG A 11 -3.21 19.50 -1.51
C ARG A 11 -2.65 18.93 -2.80
N ASP A 12 -1.67 18.02 -2.67
CA ASP A 12 -0.85 17.56 -3.79
C ASP A 12 -1.10 16.07 -4.10
N PRO A 13 -1.04 15.63 -5.37
CA PRO A 13 -1.05 14.21 -5.70
C PRO A 13 0.12 13.47 -5.04
N VAL A 14 -0.14 12.26 -4.54
CA VAL A 14 0.85 11.46 -3.82
C VAL A 14 1.37 10.34 -4.70
N ILE A 15 2.69 10.20 -4.77
CA ILE A 15 3.35 9.02 -5.35
C ILE A 15 4.15 8.32 -4.26
N VAL A 16 3.64 7.16 -3.81
CA VAL A 16 4.36 6.26 -2.90
C VAL A 16 5.33 5.42 -3.72
N VAL A 17 6.63 5.53 -3.45
CA VAL A 17 7.67 4.77 -4.16
C VAL A 17 8.09 3.57 -3.30
N SER A 18 7.78 2.34 -3.74
CA SER A 18 8.14 1.13 -2.99
C SER A 18 8.14 -0.15 -3.82
N GLY A 19 8.97 -1.11 -3.44
CA GLY A 19 8.91 -2.49 -3.96
C GLY A 19 7.95 -3.40 -3.19
N ASP A 20 7.39 -2.91 -2.09
CA ASP A 20 6.44 -3.64 -1.25
C ASP A 20 5.02 -3.57 -1.85
N ARG A 21 4.41 -4.74 -2.02
CA ARG A 21 3.05 -4.87 -2.58
C ARG A 21 1.99 -4.45 -1.59
N ASP A 22 2.25 -4.51 -0.29
CA ASP A 22 1.26 -4.15 0.72
C ASP A 22 0.87 -2.69 0.65
N LEU A 23 1.77 -1.84 0.15
CA LEU A 23 1.49 -0.43 -0.08
C LEU A 23 0.53 -0.18 -1.25
N LEU A 24 0.21 -1.18 -2.08
CA LEU A 24 -0.89 -1.05 -3.05
C LEU A 24 -2.22 -0.75 -2.36
N GLN A 25 -2.36 -1.06 -1.06
CA GLN A 25 -3.56 -0.73 -0.31
C GLN A 25 -3.83 0.77 -0.14
N VAL A 26 -2.82 1.63 -0.36
CA VAL A 26 -2.96 3.09 -0.16
C VAL A 26 -3.47 3.83 -1.39
N VAL A 27 -3.65 3.14 -2.53
CA VAL A 27 -4.14 3.79 -3.75
C VAL A 27 -5.54 4.37 -3.54
N ALA A 28 -5.73 5.60 -3.99
CA ALA A 28 -6.97 6.36 -3.85
C ALA A 28 -7.09 7.40 -4.97
N ASP A 29 -8.31 7.82 -5.28
CA ASP A 29 -8.57 8.95 -6.17
C ASP A 29 -9.05 10.21 -5.41
N ASP A 30 -9.63 10.01 -4.23
CA ASP A 30 -10.19 11.04 -3.35
C ASP A 30 -9.57 10.90 -1.93
N PRO A 31 -9.27 12.00 -1.22
CA PRO A 31 -9.48 13.41 -1.60
C PRO A 31 -8.46 13.93 -2.61
N VAL A 32 -7.33 13.26 -2.76
CA VAL A 32 -6.32 13.52 -3.79
C VAL A 32 -5.87 12.19 -4.41
N PRO A 33 -5.40 12.18 -5.67
CA PRO A 33 -4.86 10.97 -6.26
C PRO A 33 -3.65 10.46 -5.48
N VAL A 34 -3.73 9.25 -4.97
CA VAL A 34 -2.62 8.48 -4.40
C VAL A 34 -2.28 7.35 -5.36
N ARG A 35 -1.03 7.29 -5.79
CA ARG A 35 -0.47 6.27 -6.67
C ARG A 35 0.72 5.59 -6.02
N VAL A 36 0.98 4.35 -6.42
CA VAL A 36 2.16 3.60 -5.99
C VAL A 36 3.05 3.34 -7.19
N LEU A 37 4.25 3.93 -7.19
CA LEU A 37 5.31 3.57 -8.12
C LEU A 37 5.97 2.27 -7.64
N TYR A 38 5.45 1.15 -8.12
CA TYR A 38 5.82 -0.18 -7.67
C TYR A 38 7.16 -0.64 -8.28
N LEU A 39 8.15 -0.92 -7.42
CA LEU A 39 9.53 -1.24 -7.78
C LEU A 39 9.85 -2.74 -7.79
N GLY A 40 8.86 -3.64 -7.76
CA GLY A 40 9.10 -5.09 -7.64
C GLY A 40 9.93 -5.74 -8.75
N ARG A 41 10.25 -5.00 -9.83
CA ARG A 41 11.16 -5.43 -10.92
C ARG A 41 12.30 -4.43 -11.16
N GLY A 42 12.62 -3.61 -10.16
CA GLY A 42 13.58 -2.51 -10.21
C GLY A 42 13.00 -1.21 -10.77
N LEU A 43 13.72 -0.09 -10.54
CA LEU A 43 13.27 1.25 -10.93
C LEU A 43 13.03 1.41 -12.43
N ALA A 44 13.86 0.78 -13.26
CA ALA A 44 13.73 0.84 -14.72
C ALA A 44 12.45 0.18 -15.26
N LYS A 45 11.81 -0.69 -14.48
CA LYS A 45 10.55 -1.38 -14.83
C LYS A 45 9.44 -1.03 -13.85
N ALA A 46 9.58 0.10 -13.16
CA ALA A 46 8.59 0.56 -12.20
C ALA A 46 7.25 0.80 -12.91
N THR A 47 6.17 0.41 -12.26
CA THR A 47 4.82 0.58 -12.79
C THR A 47 4.02 1.43 -11.82
N LEU A 48 3.32 2.43 -12.34
CA LEU A 48 2.47 3.28 -11.53
C LEU A 48 1.11 2.61 -11.36
N PHE A 49 0.72 2.32 -10.11
CA PHE A 49 -0.57 1.75 -9.76
C PHE A 49 -1.46 2.80 -9.12
N GLY A 50 -2.67 2.96 -9.65
CA GLY A 50 -3.80 3.59 -8.97
C GLY A 50 -4.92 2.58 -8.68
N PRO A 51 -6.10 3.06 -8.26
CA PRO A 51 -7.24 2.20 -7.97
C PRO A 51 -7.65 1.33 -9.16
N ALA A 52 -7.65 1.87 -10.37
CA ALA A 52 -8.03 1.15 -11.58
C ALA A 52 -7.07 -0.01 -11.88
N GLU A 53 -5.76 0.24 -11.88
CA GLU A 53 -4.75 -0.78 -12.18
C GLU A 53 -4.73 -1.88 -11.11
N VAL A 54 -4.96 -1.53 -9.84
CA VAL A 54 -5.09 -2.51 -8.75
C VAL A 54 -6.37 -3.33 -8.92
N ALA A 55 -7.50 -2.69 -9.23
CA ALA A 55 -8.77 -3.36 -9.43
C ALA A 55 -8.72 -4.36 -10.60
N GLU A 56 -8.18 -3.94 -11.75
CA GLU A 56 -8.04 -4.79 -12.93
C GLU A 56 -7.10 -5.95 -12.66
N ARG A 57 -5.92 -5.69 -12.09
CA ARG A 57 -4.89 -6.71 -11.87
C ARG A 57 -5.33 -7.80 -10.90
N TYR A 58 -6.10 -7.44 -9.87
CA TYR A 58 -6.46 -8.35 -8.77
C TYR A 58 -7.94 -8.73 -8.76
N GLY A 59 -8.75 -8.27 -9.71
CA GLY A 59 -10.19 -8.56 -9.79
C GLY A 59 -10.98 -7.98 -8.60
N LEU A 60 -10.66 -6.76 -8.19
CA LEU A 60 -11.21 -6.10 -7.00
C LEU A 60 -12.23 -5.01 -7.36
N PRO A 61 -13.13 -4.65 -6.43
CA PRO A 61 -14.05 -3.54 -6.64
C PRO A 61 -13.31 -2.19 -6.75
N ALA A 62 -13.41 -1.54 -7.92
CA ALA A 62 -12.66 -0.32 -8.24
C ALA A 62 -12.88 0.85 -7.27
N HIS A 63 -14.11 1.04 -6.78
CA HIS A 63 -14.45 2.13 -5.86
C HIS A 63 -13.72 2.09 -4.51
N ARG A 64 -13.11 0.95 -4.15
CA ARG A 64 -12.37 0.74 -2.89
C ARG A 64 -11.13 -0.13 -3.09
N ALA A 65 -10.51 -0.05 -4.26
CA ALA A 65 -9.46 -0.98 -4.69
C ALA A 65 -8.33 -1.13 -3.66
N GLY A 66 -7.86 -0.04 -3.05
CA GLY A 66 -6.84 -0.08 -2.00
C GLY A 66 -7.28 -0.88 -0.76
N ALA A 67 -8.43 -0.54 -0.17
CA ALA A 67 -8.98 -1.26 0.97
C ALA A 67 -9.29 -2.74 0.65
N ALA A 68 -9.84 -3.00 -0.54
CA ALA A 68 -10.10 -4.36 -1.02
C ALA A 68 -8.80 -5.15 -1.24
N TYR A 69 -7.69 -4.50 -1.59
CA TYR A 69 -6.40 -5.16 -1.73
C TYR A 69 -5.86 -5.65 -0.37
N ALA A 70 -5.98 -4.84 0.68
CA ALA A 70 -5.64 -5.28 2.04
C ALA A 70 -6.51 -6.48 2.47
N GLU A 71 -7.82 -6.44 2.17
CA GLU A 71 -8.74 -7.54 2.47
C GLU A 71 -8.43 -8.81 1.67
N LEU A 72 -8.01 -8.65 0.40
CA LEU A 72 -7.51 -9.75 -0.42
C LEU A 72 -6.26 -10.38 0.18
N ALA A 73 -5.28 -9.56 0.58
CA ALA A 73 -4.04 -10.01 1.22
C ALA A 73 -4.32 -10.76 2.52
N LEU A 74 -5.23 -10.25 3.36
CA LEU A 74 -5.66 -10.90 4.60
C LEU A 74 -6.25 -12.28 4.35
N LEU A 75 -7.15 -12.41 3.36
CA LEU A 75 -7.82 -13.65 3.05
C LEU A 75 -6.86 -14.67 2.41
N ARG A 76 -6.04 -14.24 1.45
CA ARG A 76 -5.11 -15.13 0.72
C ARG A 76 -3.87 -15.49 1.54
N GLY A 77 -3.54 -14.69 2.55
CA GLY A 77 -2.28 -14.76 3.32
C GLY A 77 -1.13 -14.04 2.63
N ASP A 78 -0.08 -13.74 3.39
CA ASP A 78 1.20 -13.27 2.85
C ASP A 78 2.36 -14.04 3.49
N PRO A 79 2.97 -15.01 2.77
CA PRO A 79 4.07 -15.80 3.28
C PRO A 79 5.31 -14.96 3.65
N SER A 80 5.51 -13.81 3.00
CA SER A 80 6.67 -12.93 3.23
C SER A 80 6.62 -12.34 4.63
N ASP A 81 5.40 -12.10 5.13
CA ASP A 81 5.10 -11.53 6.45
C ASP A 81 4.63 -12.59 7.45
N GLY A 82 4.73 -13.87 7.09
CA GLY A 82 4.32 -14.99 7.95
C GLY A 82 2.81 -15.07 8.19
N LEU A 83 1.99 -14.44 7.35
CA LEU A 83 0.53 -14.47 7.45
C LEU A 83 -0.03 -15.69 6.70
N PRO A 84 -0.61 -16.69 7.39
CA PRO A 84 -1.05 -17.93 6.75
C PRO A 84 -2.30 -17.76 5.87
N GLY A 85 -3.07 -16.69 6.05
CA GLY A 85 -4.35 -16.49 5.37
C GLY A 85 -5.46 -17.40 5.90
N VAL A 86 -6.62 -17.36 5.23
CA VAL A 86 -7.75 -18.24 5.55
C VAL A 86 -7.56 -19.58 4.83
N PRO A 87 -7.51 -20.71 5.55
CA PRO A 87 -7.27 -22.02 4.94
C PRO A 87 -8.25 -22.35 3.81
N GLY A 88 -7.70 -22.60 2.62
CA GLY A 88 -8.49 -22.95 1.44
C GLY A 88 -9.27 -21.79 0.83
N VAL A 89 -8.87 -20.55 1.10
CA VAL A 89 -9.29 -19.33 0.40
C VAL A 89 -8.05 -18.69 -0.22
N GLY A 90 -7.79 -18.99 -1.49
CA GLY A 90 -6.69 -18.37 -2.25
C GLY A 90 -7.10 -17.04 -2.89
N GLU A 91 -6.16 -16.40 -3.56
CA GLU A 91 -6.35 -15.08 -4.22
C GLU A 91 -7.60 -15.05 -5.11
N LYS A 92 -7.77 -16.04 -6.00
CA LYS A 92 -8.96 -16.11 -6.89
C LYS A 92 -10.27 -16.19 -6.12
N THR A 93 -10.32 -16.99 -5.05
CA THR A 93 -11.55 -17.13 -4.24
C THR A 93 -11.83 -15.83 -3.47
N ALA A 94 -10.81 -15.22 -2.89
CA ALA A 94 -10.92 -13.97 -2.17
C ALA A 94 -11.36 -12.82 -3.10
N ALA A 95 -10.77 -12.70 -4.28
CA ALA A 95 -11.16 -11.72 -5.30
C ALA A 95 -12.64 -11.90 -5.72
N THR A 96 -13.08 -13.12 -6.02
CA THR A 96 -14.49 -13.40 -6.33
C THR A 96 -15.42 -13.00 -5.18
N LEU A 97 -15.03 -13.25 -3.93
CA LEU A 97 -15.84 -12.88 -2.78
C LEU A 97 -15.92 -11.36 -2.62
N LEU A 98 -14.81 -10.65 -2.78
CA LEU A 98 -14.76 -9.19 -2.69
C LEU A 98 -15.52 -8.54 -3.83
N ALA A 99 -15.42 -9.05 -5.06
CA ALA A 99 -16.19 -8.58 -6.20
C ALA A 99 -17.70 -8.80 -6.01
N ARG A 100 -18.09 -9.93 -5.41
CA ARG A 100 -19.51 -10.29 -5.21
C ARG A 100 -20.15 -9.58 -4.02
N HIS A 101 -19.45 -9.52 -2.90
CA HIS A 101 -19.98 -9.05 -1.63
C HIS A 101 -19.56 -7.62 -1.30
N GLY A 102 -18.54 -7.08 -1.98
CA GLY A 102 -18.05 -5.71 -1.83
C GLY A 102 -16.91 -5.57 -0.83
N SER A 103 -16.99 -6.24 0.31
CA SER A 103 -16.02 -6.07 1.41
C SER A 103 -15.89 -7.29 2.31
N LEU A 104 -14.79 -7.38 3.06
CA LEU A 104 -14.59 -8.40 4.09
C LEU A 104 -15.73 -8.44 5.12
N ASP A 105 -16.23 -7.30 5.59
CA ASP A 105 -17.35 -7.25 6.54
C ASP A 105 -18.63 -7.84 5.93
N GLN A 106 -18.92 -7.50 4.68
CA GLN A 106 -20.08 -8.04 3.96
C GLN A 106 -19.92 -9.54 3.65
N ILE A 107 -18.70 -10.01 3.41
CA ILE A 107 -18.39 -11.45 3.28
C ILE A 107 -18.69 -12.17 4.59
N MET A 108 -18.22 -11.63 5.72
CA MET A 108 -18.43 -12.24 7.04
C MET A 108 -19.89 -12.21 7.46
N ALA A 109 -20.62 -11.12 7.19
CA ALA A 109 -22.06 -11.04 7.41
C ALA A 109 -22.82 -12.07 6.55
N ALA A 110 -22.45 -12.21 5.27
CA ALA A 110 -23.03 -13.23 4.39
C ALA A 110 -22.65 -14.65 4.81
N ALA A 111 -21.51 -14.86 5.47
CA ALA A 111 -21.15 -16.16 6.04
C ALA A 111 -21.97 -16.47 7.30
N ASP A 112 -22.38 -15.47 8.09
CA ASP A 112 -23.20 -15.73 9.28
C ASP A 112 -24.68 -15.99 8.92
N ASP A 113 -25.20 -15.35 7.87
CA ASP A 113 -26.58 -15.52 7.40
C ASP A 113 -26.89 -16.98 6.97
N ARG A 114 -27.96 -17.54 7.54
CA ARG A 114 -28.46 -18.88 7.22
C ARG A 114 -29.15 -18.96 5.84
N LYS A 115 -29.60 -17.84 5.29
CA LYS A 115 -30.24 -17.75 3.97
C LYS A 115 -29.25 -17.44 2.84
N THR A 116 -27.96 -17.35 3.17
CA THR A 116 -26.91 -17.04 2.20
C THR A 116 -26.84 -18.06 1.07
N THR A 117 -26.51 -17.58 -0.13
CA THR A 117 -26.20 -18.43 -1.29
C THR A 117 -24.71 -18.80 -1.36
N MET A 118 -23.93 -18.45 -0.32
CA MET A 118 -22.54 -18.84 -0.20
C MET A 118 -22.42 -20.36 0.00
N ALA A 119 -21.45 -20.98 -0.68
CA ALA A 119 -21.23 -22.42 -0.56
C ALA A 119 -20.93 -22.83 0.89
N LYS A 120 -21.59 -23.89 1.37
CA LYS A 120 -21.50 -24.36 2.77
C LYS A 120 -20.05 -24.59 3.24
N GLY A 121 -19.21 -25.19 2.39
CA GLY A 121 -17.80 -25.43 2.71
C GLY A 121 -16.99 -24.14 2.88
N LEU A 122 -17.25 -23.12 2.05
CA LEU A 122 -16.59 -21.83 2.15
C LEU A 122 -17.06 -21.07 3.41
N ARG A 123 -18.37 -21.11 3.68
CA ARG A 123 -18.95 -20.56 4.91
C ARG A 123 -18.28 -21.15 6.15
N THR A 124 -18.12 -22.48 6.21
CA THR A 124 -17.43 -23.14 7.33
C THR A 124 -15.99 -22.66 7.50
N LYS A 125 -15.23 -22.50 6.40
CA LYS A 125 -13.84 -22.01 6.45
C LYS A 125 -13.75 -20.58 7.01
N LEU A 126 -14.60 -19.67 6.51
CA LEU A 126 -14.62 -18.27 6.94
C LEU A 126 -15.01 -18.15 8.42
N LEU A 127 -16.05 -18.87 8.86
CA LEU A 127 -16.48 -18.86 10.26
C LEU A 127 -15.41 -19.47 11.18
N ALA A 128 -14.77 -20.56 10.78
CA ALA A 128 -13.67 -21.16 11.54
C ALA A 128 -12.45 -20.23 11.67
N ALA A 129 -12.20 -19.40 10.65
CA ALA A 129 -11.10 -18.43 10.65
C ALA A 129 -11.48 -17.05 11.25
N SER A 130 -12.69 -16.88 11.82
CA SER A 130 -13.16 -15.57 12.27
C SER A 130 -12.23 -14.89 13.29
N ALA A 131 -11.65 -15.65 14.21
CA ALA A 131 -10.67 -15.12 15.17
C ALA A 131 -9.39 -14.63 14.49
N TYR A 132 -8.87 -15.39 13.53
CA TYR A 132 -7.72 -14.97 12.71
C TYR A 132 -8.04 -13.71 11.91
N ILE A 133 -9.18 -13.67 11.22
CA ILE A 133 -9.59 -12.52 10.40
C ILE A 133 -9.64 -11.24 11.23
N LYS A 134 -10.25 -11.29 12.42
CA LYS A 134 -10.31 -10.14 13.34
C LYS A 134 -8.94 -9.68 13.82
N ALA A 135 -8.02 -10.60 14.08
CA ALA A 135 -6.67 -10.26 14.51
C ALA A 135 -5.82 -9.71 13.35
N ALA A 136 -5.90 -10.35 12.18
CA ALA A 136 -5.12 -10.02 10.99
C ALA A 136 -5.52 -8.67 10.38
N ASP A 137 -6.77 -8.21 10.55
CA ASP A 137 -7.22 -6.92 10.01
C ASP A 137 -6.36 -5.75 10.47
N ARG A 138 -5.93 -5.76 11.74
CA ARG A 138 -5.02 -4.74 12.29
C ARG A 138 -3.57 -4.91 11.87
N VAL A 139 -3.17 -6.11 11.46
CA VAL A 139 -1.79 -6.42 11.08
C VAL A 139 -1.54 -6.09 9.61
N VAL A 140 -2.50 -6.41 8.74
CA VAL A 140 -2.39 -6.21 7.29
C VAL A 140 -2.61 -4.75 6.90
N ARG A 141 -3.49 -4.04 7.62
CA ARG A 141 -3.78 -2.64 7.32
C ARG A 141 -2.63 -1.74 7.76
N VAL A 142 -2.12 -0.93 6.85
CA VAL A 142 -1.14 0.09 7.19
C VAL A 142 -1.75 1.12 8.13
N ALA A 143 -1.01 1.52 9.16
CA ALA A 143 -1.44 2.58 10.06
C ALA A 143 -1.58 3.91 9.30
N THR A 144 -2.75 4.54 9.43
CA THR A 144 -3.10 5.81 8.78
C THR A 144 -3.03 7.01 9.74
N ASP A 145 -2.72 6.77 11.02
CA ASP A 145 -2.73 7.76 12.09
C ASP A 145 -1.47 7.72 12.96
N ALA A 146 -0.39 7.07 12.49
CA ALA A 146 0.86 6.97 13.24
C ALA A 146 1.41 8.35 13.66
N PRO A 147 2.10 8.47 14.81
CA PRO A 147 2.73 9.71 15.27
C PRO A 147 4.01 10.00 14.47
N VAL A 148 3.88 10.34 13.19
CA VAL A 148 5.00 10.65 12.30
C VAL A 148 5.63 11.98 12.72
N THR A 149 6.94 11.97 12.96
CA THR A 149 7.75 13.16 13.23
C THR A 149 8.69 13.42 12.06
N LEU A 150 8.75 14.65 11.58
CA LEU A 150 9.69 15.05 10.52
C LEU A 150 10.99 15.52 11.15
N SER A 151 12.11 15.25 10.47
CA SER A 151 13.43 15.79 10.87
C SER A 151 13.59 17.27 10.51
N THR A 152 12.70 17.80 9.68
CA THR A 152 12.67 19.17 9.17
C THR A 152 11.35 19.85 9.52
N PRO A 153 11.28 21.20 9.53
CA PRO A 153 10.03 21.92 9.80
C PRO A 153 8.92 21.68 8.77
N THR A 154 9.28 21.34 7.53
CA THR A 154 8.34 21.03 6.43
C THR A 154 8.83 19.84 5.62
N ASP A 155 7.97 19.32 4.75
CA ASP A 155 8.24 18.25 3.77
C ASP A 155 8.77 18.77 2.42
N ARG A 156 9.05 20.08 2.32
CA ARG A 156 9.58 20.68 1.10
C ARG A 156 10.96 20.11 0.77
N LEU A 157 11.13 19.69 -0.48
CA LEU A 157 12.42 19.26 -1.00
C LEU A 157 13.38 20.46 -1.05
N PRO A 158 14.51 20.46 -0.32
CA PRO A 158 15.49 21.52 -0.43
C PRO A 158 16.16 21.49 -1.81
N LEU A 159 16.30 22.66 -2.44
CA LEU A 159 16.95 22.78 -3.76
C LEU A 159 18.48 22.75 -3.67
N VAL A 160 19.03 22.93 -2.48
CA VAL A 160 20.46 22.86 -2.16
C VAL A 160 20.66 22.20 -0.80
N ALA A 161 21.84 21.64 -0.57
CA ALA A 161 22.19 21.09 0.74
C ALA A 161 22.09 22.17 1.84
N ALA A 162 21.47 21.83 2.96
CA ALA A 162 21.37 22.73 4.12
C ALA A 162 22.74 23.03 4.75
N ASP A 163 23.69 22.08 4.65
CA ASP A 163 25.08 22.21 5.07
C ASP A 163 25.99 21.66 3.95
N PRO A 164 26.40 22.50 2.99
CA PRO A 164 27.18 22.06 1.83
C PRO A 164 28.56 21.51 2.19
N GLU A 165 29.24 22.10 3.19
CA GLU A 165 30.58 21.67 3.62
C GLU A 165 30.52 20.27 4.21
N ARG A 166 29.60 20.03 5.15
CA ARG A 166 29.41 18.71 5.75
C ARG A 166 28.91 17.70 4.74
N THR A 167 28.07 18.11 3.79
CA THR A 167 27.60 17.22 2.71
C THR A 167 28.76 16.78 1.83
N ALA A 168 29.67 17.67 1.48
CA ALA A 168 30.87 17.34 0.71
C ALA A 168 31.80 16.40 1.49
N GLU A 169 32.05 16.68 2.78
CA GLU A 169 32.85 15.82 3.67
C GLU A 169 32.28 14.39 3.71
N LEU A 170 30.97 14.25 3.94
CA LEU A 170 30.29 12.95 3.98
C LEU A 170 30.30 12.25 2.61
N ALA A 171 30.10 13.00 1.53
CA ALA A 171 30.12 12.45 0.18
C ALA A 171 31.49 11.83 -0.14
N THR A 172 32.58 12.50 0.23
CA THR A 172 33.95 11.96 0.08
C THR A 172 34.20 10.79 0.99
N ARG A 173 33.80 10.89 2.27
CA ARG A 173 33.96 9.80 3.22
C ARG A 173 33.25 8.51 2.78
N PHE A 174 32.10 8.62 2.12
CA PHE A 174 31.31 7.48 1.66
C PHE A 174 31.55 7.10 0.19
N GLY A 175 32.39 7.84 -0.55
CA GLY A 175 32.70 7.57 -1.95
C GLY A 175 31.51 7.74 -2.91
N VAL A 176 30.64 8.71 -2.63
CA VAL A 176 29.38 8.97 -3.37
C VAL A 176 29.30 10.38 -3.97
N GLU A 177 30.42 11.06 -4.15
CA GLU A 177 30.51 12.44 -4.65
C GLU A 177 29.80 12.61 -5.99
N SER A 178 30.00 11.66 -6.92
CA SER A 178 29.34 11.69 -8.22
C SER A 178 27.81 11.57 -8.12
N SER A 179 27.29 10.84 -7.14
CA SER A 179 25.85 10.72 -6.90
C SER A 179 25.28 12.00 -6.32
N ILE A 180 25.98 12.65 -5.39
CA ILE A 180 25.57 13.93 -4.82
C ILE A 180 25.59 15.03 -5.89
N ALA A 181 26.62 15.07 -6.74
CA ALA A 181 26.69 16.01 -7.86
C ALA A 181 25.54 15.80 -8.86
N ARG A 182 25.18 14.54 -9.17
CA ARG A 182 24.03 14.23 -10.02
C ARG A 182 22.70 14.64 -9.37
N LEU A 183 22.56 14.46 -8.06
CA LEU A 183 21.38 14.91 -7.31
C LEU A 183 21.25 16.44 -7.39
N GLN A 184 22.33 17.20 -7.12
CA GLN A 184 22.30 18.66 -7.25
C GLN A 184 21.91 19.08 -8.66
N LYS A 185 22.52 18.47 -9.68
CA LYS A 185 22.16 18.74 -11.08
C LYS A 185 20.68 18.48 -11.37
N ALA A 186 20.06 17.46 -10.77
CA ALA A 186 18.64 17.21 -10.92
C ALA A 186 17.78 18.28 -10.21
N LEU A 187 18.18 18.70 -9.00
CA LEU A 187 17.51 19.77 -8.26
C LEU A 187 17.57 21.11 -9.02
N ASP A 188 18.70 21.42 -9.65
CA ASP A 188 18.90 22.61 -10.47
C ASP A 188 17.97 22.66 -11.71
N THR A 189 17.37 21.54 -12.10
CA THR A 189 16.39 21.50 -13.21
C THR A 189 14.95 21.77 -12.78
N LEU A 190 14.67 21.81 -11.48
CA LEU A 190 13.32 22.08 -10.98
C LEU A 190 12.98 23.57 -11.13
N PRO A 191 11.75 23.91 -11.53
CA PRO A 191 11.31 25.30 -11.51
C PRO A 191 11.31 25.82 -10.07
N GLY A 192 11.86 27.02 -9.87
CA GLY A 192 11.96 27.70 -8.57
C GLY A 192 10.63 28.24 -8.05
#